data_AF-A0A966V7M8-F1
#
_entry.id   AF-A0A966V7M8-F1
#
_cell.length_a   1.000
_cell.length_b   1.000
_cell.length_c   1.000
_cell.angle_alpha   90.00
_cell.angle_beta   90.00
_cell.angle_gamma   90.00
#
_symmetry.space_group_name_H-M   'P 1'
#
loop_
_entity.id
_entity.type
_entity.pdbx_description
1 polymer ?
#
loop_
_entity_poly.entity_id
_entity_poly.type
_entity_poly.pdbx_seq_one_letter_code
_entity_poly.pdbx_strand_id
1 'polypeptide(L)'
;MTRQEQIIKKIEALQAKLEKEMAEALPEIFSQLSDEVIDLVGELSLDPDDRAKSLREMILLKRRIGDALVSNVVYQTSVKSLTDGFKELANLTDDYMGEVLDNYTRKQDLYEAILKTNIDITRSNLLGAGVKDNFSNAIREVLKANINGVGNRATLRKTLTEFIEGSPTEKPYLQRYITQVTNDAVMGFNAEYLQSISEDLDVQYYSYSGTIIGDSRPFCVARAGRRFKKEEIEKWPDLGNWQGRIPGTNKQTIFSYRGGWNCRHLIWPISELQYQRAVESGNAGLR
;
A
#
# COMPACT_ATOMS: atom_id res chain seq x y z
N MET A 1 -18.36 14.85 19.94
CA MET A 1 -17.20 14.51 19.09
C MET A 1 -16.31 15.74 19.03
N THR A 2 -15.07 15.63 19.49
CA THR A 2 -14.10 16.74 19.53
C THR A 2 -13.65 17.13 18.11
N ARG A 3 -13.00 18.28 17.95
CA ARG A 3 -12.43 18.70 16.66
C ARG A 3 -11.34 17.73 16.19
N GLN A 4 -10.51 17.25 17.10
CA GLN A 4 -9.50 16.21 16.83
C GLN A 4 -10.14 14.92 16.27
N GLU A 5 -11.22 14.43 16.89
CA GLU A 5 -11.95 13.25 16.40
C GLU A 5 -12.58 13.47 15.02
N GLN A 6 -13.04 14.69 14.72
CA GLN A 6 -13.55 15.04 13.39
C GLN A 6 -12.44 14.98 12.33
N ILE A 7 -11.25 15.48 12.64
CA ILE A 7 -10.11 15.45 11.70
C ILE A 7 -9.65 14.02 11.46
N ILE A 8 -9.52 13.19 12.52
CA ILE A 8 -9.19 11.76 12.38
C ILE A 8 -10.19 11.07 11.46
N LYS A 9 -11.51 11.31 11.62
CA LYS A 9 -12.52 10.72 10.74
C LYS A 9 -12.40 11.17 9.29
N LYS A 10 -12.03 12.43 9.04
CA LYS A 10 -11.77 12.92 7.67
C LYS A 10 -10.56 12.22 7.06
N ILE A 11 -9.49 12.04 7.84
CA ILE A 11 -8.31 11.29 7.42
C ILE A 11 -8.67 9.84 7.09
N GLU A 12 -9.35 9.14 8.00
CA GLU A 12 -9.79 7.74 7.79
C GLU A 12 -10.70 7.61 6.57
N ALA A 13 -11.62 8.56 6.36
CA ALA A 13 -12.50 8.58 5.19
C ALA A 13 -11.72 8.81 3.89
N LEU A 14 -10.73 9.71 3.90
CA LEU A 14 -9.87 9.95 2.74
C LEU A 14 -8.99 8.73 2.44
N GLN A 15 -8.39 8.10 3.45
CA GLN A 15 -7.62 6.87 3.29
C GLN A 15 -8.48 5.78 2.64
N ALA A 16 -9.67 5.52 3.19
CA ALA A 16 -10.60 4.54 2.65
C ALA A 16 -11.07 4.88 1.22
N LYS A 17 -11.27 6.16 0.91
CA LYS A 17 -11.60 6.64 -0.44
C LYS A 17 -10.48 6.32 -1.43
N LEU A 18 -9.23 6.65 -1.11
CA LEU A 18 -8.09 6.40 -2.00
C LEU A 18 -7.88 4.90 -2.28
N GLU A 19 -7.99 4.07 -1.25
CA GLU A 19 -7.94 2.61 -1.40
C GLU A 19 -9.07 2.08 -2.29
N LYS A 20 -10.29 2.58 -2.06
CA LYS A 20 -11.48 2.17 -2.80
C LYS A 20 -11.42 2.58 -4.26
N GLU A 21 -11.04 3.82 -4.57
CA GLU A 21 -10.93 4.32 -5.94
C GLU A 21 -9.94 3.49 -6.77
N MET A 22 -8.79 3.14 -6.20
CA MET A 22 -7.85 2.23 -6.88
C MET A 22 -8.48 0.86 -7.12
N ALA A 23 -9.12 0.27 -6.10
CA ALA A 23 -9.73 -1.05 -6.20
C ALA A 23 -10.87 -1.11 -7.24
N GLU A 24 -11.68 -0.05 -7.33
CA GLU A 24 -12.78 0.07 -8.30
C GLU A 24 -12.30 0.27 -9.74
N ALA A 25 -11.10 0.84 -9.94
CA ALA A 25 -10.50 0.99 -11.26
C ALA A 25 -9.89 -0.32 -11.80
N LEU A 26 -9.52 -1.26 -10.92
CA LEU A 26 -8.80 -2.49 -11.32
C LEU A 26 -9.53 -3.35 -12.37
N PRO A 27 -10.85 -3.59 -12.28
CA PRO A 27 -11.54 -4.39 -13.30
C PRO A 27 -11.41 -3.82 -14.71
N GLU A 28 -11.55 -2.49 -14.87
CA GLU A 28 -11.39 -1.82 -16.16
C GLU A 28 -9.94 -1.90 -16.65
N ILE A 29 -8.97 -1.65 -15.76
CA ILE A 29 -7.53 -1.76 -16.08
C ILE A 29 -7.18 -3.16 -16.57
N PHE A 30 -7.68 -4.20 -15.89
CA PHE A 30 -7.40 -5.59 -16.26
C PHE A 30 -8.09 -5.99 -17.56
N SER A 31 -9.31 -5.52 -17.80
CA SER A 31 -10.00 -5.73 -19.09
C SER A 31 -9.21 -5.10 -20.25
N GLN A 32 -8.82 -3.83 -20.13
CA GLN A 32 -8.03 -3.14 -21.16
C GLN A 32 -6.67 -3.81 -21.39
N LEU A 33 -5.99 -4.21 -20.31
CA LEU A 33 -4.72 -4.91 -20.40
C LEU A 33 -4.88 -6.28 -21.08
N SER A 34 -5.93 -7.02 -20.75
CA SER A 34 -6.23 -8.33 -21.34
C SER A 34 -6.48 -8.23 -22.84
N ASP A 35 -7.28 -7.25 -23.29
CA ASP A 35 -7.49 -6.98 -24.71
C ASP A 35 -6.17 -6.71 -25.44
N GLU A 36 -5.31 -5.86 -24.87
CA GLU A 36 -3.98 -5.59 -25.44
C GLU A 36 -3.12 -6.86 -25.48
N VAL A 37 -3.08 -7.66 -24.40
CA VAL A 37 -2.33 -8.92 -24.36
C VAL A 37 -2.84 -9.93 -25.38
N ILE A 38 -4.15 -9.99 -25.62
CA ILE A 38 -4.77 -10.82 -26.64
C ILE A 38 -4.23 -10.45 -28.03
N ASP A 39 -4.17 -9.15 -28.35
CA ASP A 39 -3.64 -8.66 -29.62
C ASP A 39 -2.15 -8.98 -29.76
N LEU A 40 -1.37 -8.77 -28.69
CA LEU A 40 0.05 -9.13 -28.63
C LEU A 40 0.31 -10.61 -28.90
N VAL A 41 -0.55 -11.50 -28.39
CA VAL A 41 -0.46 -12.95 -28.61
C VAL A 41 -0.87 -13.32 -30.04
N GLY A 42 -1.80 -12.57 -30.63
CA GLY A 42 -2.24 -12.73 -32.03
C GLY A 42 -1.11 -12.56 -33.05
N GLU A 43 -0.16 -11.67 -32.76
CA GLU A 43 1.00 -11.37 -33.60
C GLU A 43 2.11 -12.44 -33.57
N LEU A 44 2.06 -13.39 -32.65
CA LEU A 44 3.14 -14.37 -32.47
C LEU A 44 3.14 -15.42 -33.58
N SER A 45 4.33 -15.73 -34.13
CA SER A 45 4.48 -16.79 -35.12
C SER A 45 4.31 -18.17 -34.50
N LEU A 46 4.81 -18.37 -33.26
CA LEU A 46 4.83 -19.66 -32.54
C LEU A 46 5.30 -20.82 -33.43
N ASP A 47 6.37 -20.59 -34.19
CA ASP A 47 6.91 -21.56 -35.15
C ASP A 47 7.46 -22.79 -34.41
N PRO A 48 6.87 -23.99 -34.61
CA PRO A 48 7.30 -25.21 -33.92
C PRO A 48 8.67 -25.70 -34.41
N ASP A 49 9.07 -25.32 -35.62
CA ASP A 49 10.32 -25.72 -36.26
C ASP A 49 11.47 -24.74 -35.95
N ASP A 50 11.14 -23.50 -35.57
CA ASP A 50 12.11 -22.49 -35.08
C ASP A 50 11.88 -22.11 -33.61
N ARG A 51 12.36 -22.98 -32.72
CA ARG A 51 12.33 -22.76 -31.27
C ARG A 51 13.07 -21.50 -30.83
N ALA A 52 14.12 -21.09 -31.54
CA ALA A 52 14.90 -19.90 -31.19
C ALA A 52 14.12 -18.61 -31.48
N LYS A 53 13.40 -18.56 -32.61
CA LYS A 53 12.47 -17.48 -32.94
C LYS A 53 11.34 -17.41 -31.92
N SER A 54 10.69 -18.53 -31.63
CA SER A 54 9.62 -18.61 -30.62
C SER A 54 10.10 -18.07 -29.25
N LEU A 55 11.31 -18.43 -28.80
CA LEU A 55 11.86 -17.92 -27.55
C LEU A 55 12.07 -16.40 -27.55
N ARG A 56 12.56 -15.82 -28.65
CA ARG A 56 12.72 -14.35 -28.78
C ARG A 56 11.37 -13.65 -28.74
N GLU A 57 10.38 -14.17 -29.46
CA GLU A 57 9.01 -13.64 -29.48
C GLU A 57 8.39 -13.63 -28.07
N MET A 58 8.58 -14.69 -27.29
CA MET A 58 8.10 -14.76 -25.90
C MET A 58 8.79 -13.76 -24.97
N ILE A 59 10.09 -13.52 -25.12
CA ILE A 59 10.80 -12.48 -24.36
C ILE A 59 10.24 -11.09 -24.69
N LEU A 60 9.97 -10.83 -25.97
CA LEU A 60 9.37 -9.58 -26.42
C LEU A 60 7.94 -9.41 -25.90
N LEU A 61 7.13 -10.47 -25.97
CA LEU A 61 5.76 -10.49 -25.42
C LEU A 61 5.78 -10.11 -23.95
N LYS A 62 6.62 -10.77 -23.13
CA LYS A 62 6.78 -10.47 -21.71
C LYS A 62 7.01 -8.98 -21.45
N ARG A 63 7.94 -8.37 -22.21
CA ARG A 63 8.25 -6.94 -22.07
C ARG A 63 7.05 -6.06 -22.45
N ARG A 64 6.41 -6.36 -23.59
CA ARG A 64 5.25 -5.59 -24.08
C ARG A 64 4.07 -5.64 -23.11
N ILE A 65 3.80 -6.79 -22.48
CA ILE A 65 2.75 -6.91 -21.46
C ILE A 65 3.08 -6.04 -20.22
N GLY A 66 4.33 -6.03 -19.77
CA GLY A 66 4.75 -5.18 -18.66
C GLY A 66 4.67 -3.69 -18.98
N ASP A 67 4.98 -3.30 -20.21
CA ASP A 67 4.86 -1.93 -20.68
C ASP A 67 3.38 -1.51 -20.82
N ALA A 68 2.54 -2.37 -21.41
CA ALA A 68 1.09 -2.19 -21.54
C ALA A 68 0.42 -1.82 -20.21
N LEU A 69 0.74 -2.56 -19.14
CA LEU A 69 0.24 -2.26 -17.80
C LEU A 69 0.60 -0.84 -17.35
N VAL A 70 1.87 -0.46 -17.41
CA VAL A 70 2.31 0.83 -16.88
C VAL A 70 1.96 2.00 -17.80
N SER A 71 1.75 1.76 -19.09
CA SER A 71 1.27 2.77 -20.05
C SER A 71 -0.25 2.92 -20.06
N ASN A 72 -0.99 2.02 -19.39
CA ASN A 72 -2.44 2.10 -19.31
C ASN A 72 -2.89 3.43 -18.69
N VAL A 73 -3.69 4.19 -19.42
CA VAL A 73 -4.11 5.55 -19.05
C VAL A 73 -4.95 5.56 -17.78
N VAL A 74 -5.86 4.60 -17.62
CA VAL A 74 -6.70 4.48 -16.42
C VAL A 74 -5.81 4.18 -15.22
N TYR A 75 -4.86 3.26 -15.35
CA TYR A 75 -3.93 2.92 -14.27
C TYR A 75 -3.04 4.11 -13.86
N GLN A 76 -2.45 4.81 -14.82
CA GLN A 76 -1.66 6.01 -14.54
C GLN A 76 -2.50 7.09 -13.85
N THR A 77 -3.76 7.26 -14.27
CA THR A 77 -4.67 8.22 -13.67
C THR A 77 -5.02 7.84 -12.23
N SER A 78 -5.29 6.56 -11.96
CA SER A 78 -5.55 6.05 -10.61
C SER A 78 -4.34 6.20 -9.69
N VAL A 79 -3.12 5.89 -10.18
CA VAL A 79 -1.88 6.12 -9.42
C VAL A 79 -1.67 7.61 -9.15
N LYS A 80 -1.96 8.48 -10.12
CA LYS A 80 -1.88 9.93 -9.93
C LYS A 80 -2.87 10.39 -8.85
N SER A 81 -4.14 10.00 -8.95
CA SER A 81 -5.19 10.33 -7.96
C SER A 81 -4.78 9.91 -6.55
N LEU A 82 -4.29 8.67 -6.42
CA LEU A 82 -3.72 8.14 -5.18
C LEU A 82 -2.64 9.05 -4.59
N THR A 83 -1.64 9.41 -5.40
CA THR A 83 -0.52 10.24 -4.94
C THR A 83 -0.90 11.70 -4.69
N ASP A 84 -1.89 12.25 -5.40
CA ASP A 84 -2.40 13.58 -5.10
C ASP A 84 -3.16 13.61 -3.77
N GLY A 85 -3.82 12.51 -3.40
CA GLY A 85 -4.43 12.31 -2.08
C GLY A 85 -3.45 12.45 -0.92
N PHE A 86 -2.15 12.21 -1.12
CA PHE A 86 -1.14 12.39 -0.07
C PHE A 86 -1.00 13.85 0.35
N LYS A 87 -1.21 14.81 -0.56
CA LYS A 87 -1.19 16.23 -0.24
C LYS A 87 -2.34 16.59 0.71
N GLU A 88 -3.53 16.05 0.46
CA GLU A 88 -4.70 16.27 1.29
C GLU A 88 -4.54 15.58 2.66
N LEU A 89 -3.97 14.37 2.70
CA LEU A 89 -3.61 13.68 3.94
C LEU A 89 -2.58 14.47 4.76
N ALA A 90 -1.55 15.05 4.14
CA ALA A 90 -0.60 15.93 4.82
C ALA A 90 -1.31 17.13 5.45
N ASN A 91 -2.18 17.81 4.70
CA ASN A 91 -2.90 18.98 5.18
C ASN A 91 -3.83 18.65 6.36
N LEU A 92 -4.58 17.54 6.27
CA LEU A 92 -5.41 17.08 7.39
C LEU A 92 -4.58 16.67 8.60
N THR A 93 -3.40 16.09 8.37
CA THR A 93 -2.48 15.73 9.47
C THR A 93 -1.92 17.00 10.12
N ASP A 94 -1.59 18.04 9.36
CA ASP A 94 -1.17 19.34 9.90
C ASP A 94 -2.28 19.99 10.73
N ASP A 95 -3.53 19.97 10.23
CA ASP A 95 -4.70 20.44 10.97
C ASP A 95 -4.83 19.67 12.31
N TYR A 96 -4.62 18.36 12.29
CA TYR A 96 -4.64 17.55 13.51
C TYR A 96 -3.52 17.97 14.48
N MET A 97 -2.29 18.12 14.00
CA MET A 97 -1.15 18.49 14.83
C MET A 97 -1.33 19.86 15.47
N GLY A 98 -1.88 20.84 14.73
CA GLY A 98 -2.21 22.16 15.26
C GLY A 98 -3.28 22.17 16.35
N GLU A 99 -4.13 21.13 16.41
CA GLU A 99 -5.14 20.97 17.46
C GLU A 99 -4.63 20.22 18.70
N VAL A 100 -3.51 19.51 18.59
CA VAL A 100 -2.96 18.68 19.67
C VAL A 100 -1.76 19.32 20.34
N LEU A 101 -0.91 19.99 19.56
CA LEU A 101 0.39 20.48 20.01
C LEU A 101 0.44 22.00 20.00
N ASP A 102 0.69 22.56 21.19
CA ASP A 102 0.93 23.99 21.35
C ASP A 102 2.17 24.40 20.55
N ASN A 103 2.10 25.53 19.83
CA ASN A 103 3.16 26.08 18.98
C ASN A 103 3.54 25.24 17.74
N TYR A 104 2.68 24.33 17.27
CA TYR A 104 2.89 23.68 15.98
C TYR A 104 2.96 24.73 14.85
N THR A 105 4.10 24.79 14.17
CA THR A 105 4.28 25.54 12.93
C THR A 105 4.81 24.58 11.87
N ARG A 106 4.15 24.54 10.71
CA ARG A 106 4.55 23.66 9.61
C ARG A 106 5.98 23.98 9.15
N LYS A 107 6.92 23.06 9.37
CA LYS A 107 8.26 23.12 8.77
C LYS A 107 8.16 22.68 7.32
N GLN A 108 8.18 23.63 6.40
CA GLN A 108 7.84 23.34 4.99
C GLN A 108 8.83 22.37 4.34
N ASP A 109 10.14 22.59 4.47
CA ASP A 109 11.14 21.83 3.70
C ASP A 109 11.18 20.33 4.03
N LEU A 110 11.26 19.96 5.31
CA LEU A 110 11.34 18.54 5.72
C LEU A 110 10.05 17.79 5.36
N TYR A 111 8.91 18.38 5.67
CA TYR A 111 7.61 17.74 5.46
C TYR A 111 7.26 17.64 3.97
N GLU A 112 7.66 18.63 3.16
CA GLU A 112 7.57 18.55 1.71
C GLU A 112 8.49 17.47 1.12
N ALA A 113 9.71 17.32 1.66
CA ALA A 113 10.62 16.25 1.26
C ALA A 113 10.06 14.86 1.56
N ILE A 114 9.41 14.65 2.72
CA ILE A 114 8.75 13.39 3.08
C ILE A 114 7.60 13.08 2.13
N LEU A 115 6.74 14.08 1.87
CA LEU A 115 5.63 13.95 0.92
C LEU A 115 6.14 13.57 -0.48
N LYS A 116 7.12 14.30 -1.00
CA LYS A 116 7.70 14.02 -2.32
C LYS A 116 8.31 12.62 -2.39
N THR A 117 9.09 12.23 -1.37
CA THR A 117 9.73 10.91 -1.30
C THR A 117 8.69 9.79 -1.30
N ASN A 118 7.61 9.94 -0.53
CA ASN A 118 6.53 8.95 -0.48
C ASN A 118 5.76 8.86 -1.81
N ILE A 119 5.53 9.99 -2.49
CA ILE A 119 4.97 10.01 -3.84
C ILE A 119 5.88 9.25 -4.81
N ASP A 120 7.18 9.53 -4.80
CA ASP A 120 8.15 8.91 -5.71
C ASP A 120 8.28 7.40 -5.46
N ILE A 121 8.33 6.96 -4.19
CA ILE A 121 8.33 5.54 -3.82
C ILE A 121 7.06 4.84 -4.29
N THR A 122 5.90 5.46 -4.07
CA THR A 122 4.60 4.90 -4.48
C THR A 122 4.52 4.75 -5.99
N ARG A 123 4.95 5.78 -6.74
CA ARG A 123 5.04 5.73 -8.21
C ARG A 123 6.04 4.67 -8.67
N SER A 124 7.18 4.53 -8.01
CA SER A 124 8.17 3.49 -8.35
C SER A 124 7.61 2.08 -8.14
N ASN A 125 6.86 1.86 -7.06
CA ASN A 125 6.24 0.57 -6.78
C ASN A 125 5.09 0.25 -7.75
N LEU A 126 4.27 1.24 -8.14
CA LEU A 126 3.07 1.03 -8.95
C LEU A 126 3.26 1.26 -10.46
N LEU A 127 4.27 2.02 -10.90
CA LEU A 127 4.51 2.32 -12.33
C LEU A 127 5.94 2.00 -12.77
N GLY A 128 6.83 1.71 -11.82
CA GLY A 128 8.24 1.45 -12.05
C GLY A 128 8.62 -0.02 -11.85
N ALA A 129 9.81 -0.23 -11.29
CA ALA A 129 10.41 -1.55 -11.13
C ALA A 129 9.55 -2.50 -10.28
N GLY A 130 8.85 -1.99 -9.25
CA GLY A 130 8.09 -2.83 -8.32
C GLY A 130 7.03 -3.70 -9.03
N VAL A 131 6.07 -3.05 -9.69
CA VAL A 131 5.01 -3.75 -10.42
C VAL A 131 5.57 -4.50 -11.63
N LYS A 132 6.54 -3.90 -12.34
CA LYS A 132 7.11 -4.50 -13.55
C LYS A 132 7.79 -5.81 -13.23
N ASP A 133 8.62 -5.87 -12.18
CA ASP A 133 9.33 -7.09 -11.80
C ASP A 133 8.38 -8.16 -11.29
N ASN A 134 7.39 -7.78 -10.46
CA ASN A 134 6.37 -8.71 -9.96
C ASN A 134 5.63 -9.38 -11.14
N PHE A 135 5.14 -8.56 -12.06
CA PHE A 135 4.35 -9.02 -13.20
C PHE A 135 5.19 -9.79 -14.23
N SER A 136 6.33 -9.23 -14.60
CA SER A 136 7.28 -9.79 -15.58
C SER A 136 7.79 -11.17 -15.16
N ASN A 137 8.03 -11.38 -13.87
CA ASN A 137 8.47 -12.67 -13.36
C ASN A 137 7.34 -13.70 -13.40
N ALA A 138 6.12 -13.30 -13.08
CA ALA A 138 4.97 -14.20 -13.14
C ALA A 138 4.59 -14.59 -14.58
N ILE A 139 4.59 -13.63 -15.52
CA ILE A 139 4.39 -13.90 -16.96
C ILE A 139 5.45 -14.87 -17.49
N ARG A 140 6.71 -14.74 -17.04
CA ARG A 140 7.77 -15.67 -17.44
C ARG A 140 7.42 -17.12 -17.11
N GLU A 141 6.84 -17.36 -15.93
CA GLU A 141 6.45 -18.72 -15.53
C GLU A 141 5.24 -19.22 -16.33
N VAL A 142 4.27 -18.35 -16.63
CA VAL A 142 3.15 -18.67 -17.53
C VAL A 142 3.64 -19.06 -18.93
N LEU A 143 4.60 -18.30 -19.48
CA LEU A 143 5.19 -18.59 -20.79
C LEU A 143 5.97 -19.90 -20.78
N LYS A 144 6.81 -20.16 -19.77
CA LYS A 144 7.55 -21.44 -19.64
C LYS A 144 6.64 -22.66 -19.61
N ALA A 145 5.52 -22.58 -18.88
CA ALA A 145 4.56 -23.67 -18.81
C ALA A 145 3.95 -23.98 -20.19
N ASN A 146 3.71 -22.94 -21.01
CA ASN A 146 3.20 -23.06 -22.38
C ASN A 146 4.25 -23.52 -23.41
N ILE A 147 5.55 -23.46 -23.11
CA ILE A 147 6.62 -24.01 -23.97
C ILE A 147 6.78 -25.52 -23.76
N ASN A 148 6.66 -25.95 -22.50
CA ASN A 148 6.93 -27.34 -22.10
C ASN A 148 5.75 -28.28 -22.40
N GLY A 149 4.51 -27.78 -22.33
CA GLY A 149 3.36 -28.41 -22.99
C GLY A 149 3.23 -27.81 -24.39
N VAL A 150 2.87 -28.58 -25.42
CA VAL A 150 2.61 -28.04 -26.77
C VAL A 150 1.31 -27.21 -26.74
N GLY A 151 1.33 -26.06 -26.07
CA GLY A 151 0.19 -25.14 -25.96
C GLY A 151 0.04 -24.40 -27.28
N ASN A 152 -1.09 -24.56 -27.95
CA ASN A 152 -1.40 -23.76 -29.13
C ASN A 152 -1.72 -22.30 -28.72
N ARG A 153 -1.76 -21.39 -29.69
CA ARG A 153 -2.03 -19.96 -29.45
C ARG A 153 -3.30 -19.72 -28.62
N ALA A 154 -4.33 -20.55 -28.80
CA ALA A 154 -5.58 -20.41 -28.06
C ALA A 154 -5.40 -20.74 -26.57
N THR A 155 -4.60 -21.75 -26.22
CA THR A 155 -4.24 -22.05 -24.83
C THR A 155 -3.46 -20.90 -24.21
N LEU A 156 -2.45 -20.37 -24.88
CA LEU A 156 -1.65 -19.25 -24.37
C LEU A 156 -2.52 -18.00 -24.12
N ARG A 157 -3.40 -17.67 -25.09
CA ARG A 157 -4.36 -16.58 -24.95
C ARG A 157 -5.23 -16.76 -23.71
N LYS A 158 -5.86 -17.94 -23.57
CA LYS A 158 -6.71 -18.25 -22.42
C LYS A 158 -5.96 -18.11 -21.10
N THR A 159 -4.76 -18.69 -20.98
CA THR A 159 -3.98 -18.65 -19.74
C THR A 159 -3.58 -17.22 -19.37
N LEU A 160 -3.19 -16.39 -20.35
CA LEU A 160 -2.84 -14.99 -20.08
C LEU A 160 -4.06 -14.15 -19.69
N THR A 161 -5.21 -14.36 -20.34
CA THR A 161 -6.47 -13.71 -19.96
C THR A 161 -6.87 -14.08 -18.53
N GLU A 162 -6.92 -15.37 -18.20
CA GLU A 162 -7.25 -15.84 -16.83
C GLU A 162 -6.25 -15.32 -15.79
N PHE A 163 -4.99 -15.14 -16.18
CA PHE A 163 -3.97 -14.57 -15.30
C PHE A 163 -4.18 -13.06 -15.03
N ILE A 164 -4.63 -12.31 -16.04
CA ILE A 164 -4.82 -10.85 -15.96
C ILE A 164 -6.18 -10.50 -15.35
N GLU A 165 -7.27 -11.11 -15.80
CA GLU A 165 -8.64 -10.80 -15.37
C GLU A 165 -9.12 -11.70 -14.22
N GLY A 166 -8.39 -12.78 -13.94
CA GLY A 166 -8.86 -13.84 -13.05
C GLY A 166 -9.74 -14.86 -13.78
N SER A 167 -10.27 -15.79 -12.98
CA SER A 167 -11.19 -16.84 -13.39
C SER A 167 -12.33 -16.94 -12.37
N PRO A 168 -13.36 -17.77 -12.58
CA PRO A 168 -14.42 -17.97 -11.59
C PRO A 168 -13.91 -18.45 -10.21
N THR A 169 -12.71 -19.05 -10.16
CA THR A 169 -12.11 -19.60 -8.93
C THR A 169 -10.91 -18.80 -8.42
N GLU A 170 -10.33 -17.92 -9.23
CA GLU A 170 -9.10 -17.20 -8.92
C GLU A 170 -9.23 -15.70 -9.23
N LYS A 171 -8.74 -14.85 -8.33
CA LYS A 171 -8.70 -13.40 -8.59
C LYS A 171 -7.58 -13.05 -9.58
N PRO A 172 -7.69 -11.91 -10.29
CA PRO A 172 -6.59 -11.33 -11.04
C PRO A 172 -5.25 -11.39 -10.30
N TYR A 173 -4.19 -11.84 -10.96
CA TYR A 173 -2.89 -12.02 -10.29
C TYR A 173 -2.37 -10.72 -9.67
N LEU A 174 -2.46 -9.62 -10.40
CA LEU A 174 -1.96 -8.31 -9.98
C LEU A 174 -2.80 -7.63 -8.91
N GLN A 175 -4.07 -8.03 -8.74
CA GLN A 175 -4.96 -7.38 -7.79
C GLN A 175 -4.37 -7.38 -6.39
N ARG A 176 -3.85 -8.53 -5.93
CA ARG A 176 -3.27 -8.63 -4.58
C ARG A 176 -2.09 -7.67 -4.40
N TYR A 177 -1.18 -7.59 -5.37
CA TYR A 177 -0.01 -6.72 -5.30
C TYR A 177 -0.44 -5.25 -5.29
N ILE A 178 -1.27 -4.83 -6.24
CA ILE A 178 -1.67 -3.43 -6.36
C ILE A 178 -2.47 -2.97 -5.13
N THR A 179 -3.41 -3.80 -4.65
CA THR A 179 -4.16 -3.49 -3.42
C THR A 179 -3.25 -3.36 -2.22
N GLN A 180 -2.33 -4.32 -2.01
CA GLN A 180 -1.41 -4.26 -0.87
C GLN A 180 -0.53 -3.00 -0.93
N VAL A 181 0.13 -2.75 -2.07
CA VAL A 181 1.00 -1.58 -2.23
C VAL A 181 0.23 -0.28 -2.05
N THR A 182 -1.01 -0.21 -2.51
CA THR A 182 -1.86 0.97 -2.34
C THR A 182 -2.17 1.22 -0.87
N ASN A 183 -2.67 0.20 -0.15
CA ASN A 183 -2.99 0.31 1.27
C ASN A 183 -1.75 0.68 2.09
N ASP A 184 -0.63 0.01 1.81
CA ASP A 184 0.65 0.25 2.49
C ASP A 184 1.16 1.67 2.23
N ALA A 185 1.04 2.17 1.01
CA ALA A 185 1.48 3.51 0.65
C ALA A 185 0.62 4.59 1.35
N VAL A 186 -0.71 4.46 1.34
CA VAL A 186 -1.63 5.40 2.00
C VAL A 186 -1.38 5.44 3.50
N MET A 187 -1.38 4.26 4.13
CA MET A 187 -1.22 4.15 5.58
C MET A 187 0.21 4.45 6.03
N GLY A 188 1.20 4.08 5.23
CA GLY A 188 2.63 4.30 5.46
C GLY A 188 2.97 5.79 5.42
N PHE A 189 2.59 6.48 4.34
CA PHE A 189 2.81 7.91 4.20
C PHE A 189 2.26 8.68 5.41
N ASN A 190 1.00 8.44 5.79
CA ASN A 190 0.41 9.17 6.90
C ASN A 190 1.15 8.91 8.22
N ALA A 191 1.59 7.67 8.46
CA ALA A 191 2.31 7.32 9.67
C ALA A 191 3.72 7.91 9.71
N GLU A 192 4.44 7.93 8.58
CA GLU A 192 5.76 8.55 8.46
C GLU A 192 5.69 10.07 8.63
N TYR A 193 4.70 10.71 8.00
CA TYR A 193 4.49 12.15 8.12
C TYR A 193 4.18 12.55 9.57
N LEU A 194 3.26 11.84 10.21
CA LEU A 194 2.89 12.05 11.61
C LEU A 194 4.07 11.77 12.55
N GLN A 195 4.83 10.70 12.32
CA GLN A 195 6.00 10.37 13.14
C GLN A 195 7.07 11.44 13.04
N SER A 196 7.36 11.93 11.83
CA SER A 196 8.39 12.95 11.62
C SER A 196 8.08 14.24 12.39
N ILE A 197 6.81 14.67 12.38
CA ILE A 197 6.37 15.82 13.19
C ILE A 197 6.46 15.51 14.69
N SER A 198 6.09 14.30 15.10
CA SER A 198 6.10 13.88 16.51
C SER A 198 7.51 13.81 17.09
N GLU A 199 8.49 13.38 16.29
CA GLU A 199 9.92 13.39 16.66
C GLU A 199 10.44 14.82 16.80
N ASP A 200 10.12 15.69 15.83
CA ASP A 200 10.53 17.09 15.82
C ASP A 200 10.05 17.90 17.04
N LEU A 201 8.94 17.49 17.64
CA LEU A 201 8.29 18.13 18.78
C LEU A 201 8.45 17.33 20.08
N ASP A 202 9.24 16.25 20.05
CA ASP A 202 9.47 15.33 21.16
C ASP A 202 8.18 14.89 21.87
N VAL A 203 7.19 14.43 21.09
CA VAL A 203 5.92 13.94 21.64
C VAL A 203 6.14 12.69 22.50
N GLN A 204 5.59 12.72 23.72
CA GLN A 204 5.75 11.66 24.71
C GLN A 204 4.56 10.69 24.81
N TYR A 205 3.39 11.05 24.29
CA TYR A 205 2.15 10.31 24.50
C TYR A 205 1.41 10.07 23.19
N TYR A 206 0.84 8.87 23.05
CA TYR A 206 0.17 8.46 21.81
C TYR A 206 -1.10 7.65 22.06
N SER A 207 -2.03 7.71 21.10
CA SER A 207 -3.21 6.84 20.98
C SER A 207 -3.03 5.91 19.78
N TYR A 208 -3.16 4.60 19.99
CA TYR A 208 -3.19 3.64 18.89
C TYR A 208 -4.66 3.45 18.45
N SER A 209 -5.01 3.93 17.27
CA SER A 209 -6.40 3.82 16.75
C SER A 209 -6.45 3.50 15.26
N GLY A 210 -7.56 2.90 14.86
CA GLY A 210 -7.83 2.44 13.51
C GLY A 210 -9.00 1.46 13.52
N THR A 211 -9.37 0.97 12.34
CA THR A 211 -10.49 0.04 12.20
C THR A 211 -10.08 -1.40 12.55
N ILE A 212 -10.86 -2.04 13.41
CA ILE A 212 -10.81 -3.49 13.61
C ILE A 212 -11.75 -4.17 12.62
N ILE A 213 -11.17 -5.03 11.79
CA ILE A 213 -11.83 -5.90 10.82
C ILE A 213 -11.59 -7.38 11.17
N GLY A 214 -12.27 -8.31 10.48
CA GLY A 214 -12.28 -9.73 10.82
C GLY A 214 -10.91 -10.42 10.85
N ASP A 215 -9.96 -9.95 10.05
CA ASP A 215 -8.58 -10.45 9.96
C ASP A 215 -7.56 -9.57 10.72
N SER A 216 -8.04 -8.72 11.65
CA SER A 216 -7.17 -7.90 12.49
C SER A 216 -6.27 -8.76 13.36
N ARG A 217 -4.98 -8.43 13.37
CA ARG A 217 -3.96 -9.18 14.09
C ARG A 217 -4.09 -8.99 15.60
N PRO A 218 -3.69 -9.99 16.42
CA PRO A 218 -3.62 -9.85 17.88
C PRO A 218 -2.81 -8.62 18.33
N PHE A 219 -1.73 -8.30 17.60
CA PHE A 219 -0.95 -7.08 17.83
C PHE A 219 -1.83 -5.82 17.80
N CYS A 220 -2.64 -5.65 16.75
CA CYS A 220 -3.49 -4.49 16.57
C CYS A 220 -4.65 -4.48 17.57
N VAL A 221 -5.32 -5.62 17.74
CA VAL A 221 -6.50 -5.77 18.63
C VAL A 221 -6.16 -5.40 20.07
N ALA A 222 -5.01 -5.85 20.59
CA ALA A 222 -4.59 -5.56 21.95
C ALA A 222 -4.31 -4.07 22.22
N ARG A 223 -4.08 -3.27 21.17
CA ARG A 223 -3.71 -1.85 21.26
C ARG A 223 -4.78 -0.90 20.77
N ALA A 224 -5.74 -1.38 19.97
CA ALA A 224 -6.77 -0.54 19.38
C ALA A 224 -7.60 0.19 20.45
N GLY A 225 -7.63 1.52 20.34
CA GLY A 225 -8.31 2.41 21.29
C GLY A 225 -7.54 2.65 22.58
N ARG A 226 -6.29 2.17 22.71
CA ARG A 226 -5.48 2.34 23.91
C ARG A 226 -4.48 3.48 23.77
N ARG A 227 -4.01 3.99 24.92
CA ARG A 227 -3.08 5.12 24.99
C ARG A 227 -1.78 4.68 25.67
N PHE A 228 -0.66 5.15 25.17
CA PHE A 228 0.68 4.69 25.55
C PHE A 228 1.64 5.87 25.66
N LYS A 229 2.64 5.73 26.51
CA LYS A 229 3.86 6.55 26.49
C LYS A 229 4.77 6.10 25.34
N LYS A 230 5.61 7.02 24.86
CA LYS A 230 6.65 6.75 23.86
C LYS A 230 7.49 5.52 24.23
N GLU A 231 7.99 5.46 25.45
CA GLU A 231 8.81 4.35 25.96
C GLU A 231 8.09 2.99 25.97
N GLU A 232 6.76 2.97 26.07
CA GLU A 232 5.97 1.73 26.00
C GLU A 232 5.89 1.22 24.56
N ILE A 233 5.75 2.14 23.59
CA ILE A 233 5.70 1.85 22.16
C ILE A 233 7.07 1.38 21.66
N GLU A 234 8.14 2.02 22.11
CA GLU A 234 9.53 1.67 21.77
C GLU A 234 9.90 0.23 22.18
N LYS A 235 9.16 -0.40 23.09
CA LYS A 235 9.35 -1.80 23.51
C LYS A 235 8.57 -2.80 22.65
N TRP A 236 7.64 -2.36 21.81
CA TRP A 236 6.86 -3.29 20.97
C TRP A 236 7.70 -4.14 19.99
N PRO A 237 8.83 -3.67 19.44
CA PRO A 237 9.72 -4.53 18.66
C PRO A 237 10.23 -5.77 19.42
N ASP A 238 10.32 -5.70 20.76
CA ASP A 238 10.83 -6.76 21.62
C ASP A 238 9.82 -7.91 21.80
N LEU A 239 8.58 -7.75 21.32
CA LEU A 239 7.55 -8.79 21.31
C LEU A 239 7.87 -9.96 20.37
N GLY A 240 8.95 -9.86 19.61
CA GLY A 240 9.38 -10.86 18.65
C GLY A 240 8.66 -10.72 17.31
N ASN A 241 8.49 -11.83 16.60
CA ASN A 241 7.88 -11.80 15.27
C ASN A 241 6.37 -11.99 15.36
N TRP A 242 5.60 -10.98 14.94
CA TRP A 242 4.16 -11.10 14.76
C TRP A 242 3.81 -11.13 13.27
N GLN A 243 2.61 -11.65 12.96
CA GLN A 243 2.14 -11.74 11.59
C GLN A 243 2.19 -10.37 10.89
N GLY A 244 2.76 -10.32 9.70
CA GLY A 244 2.83 -9.10 8.90
C GLY A 244 3.85 -8.07 9.37
N ARG A 245 4.63 -8.33 10.44
CA ARG A 245 5.74 -7.46 10.88
C ARG A 245 6.66 -7.12 9.70
N ILE A 246 6.97 -5.83 9.54
CA ILE A 246 7.84 -5.33 8.47
C ILE A 246 9.30 -5.60 8.87
N PRO A 247 10.14 -6.17 7.99
CA PRO A 247 11.57 -6.27 8.23
C PRO A 247 12.18 -4.90 8.56
N GLY A 248 13.02 -4.84 9.60
CA GLY A 248 13.57 -3.57 10.08
C GLY A 248 12.74 -2.84 11.14
N THR A 249 11.62 -3.40 11.61
CA THR A 249 10.91 -2.88 12.80
C THR A 249 11.83 -2.86 14.02
N ASN A 250 12.12 -1.65 14.51
CA ASN A 250 12.93 -1.33 15.69
C ASN A 250 12.29 -0.18 16.49
N LYS A 251 12.97 0.35 17.50
CA LYS A 251 12.44 1.40 18.40
C LYS A 251 12.04 2.68 17.67
N GLN A 252 12.74 3.03 16.59
CA GLN A 252 12.48 4.22 15.78
C GLN A 252 11.37 3.93 14.75
N THR A 253 11.48 2.81 14.02
CA THR A 253 10.57 2.52 12.90
C THR A 253 9.21 2.00 13.34
N ILE A 254 9.02 1.56 14.59
CA ILE A 254 7.73 1.02 15.08
C ILE A 254 6.58 2.03 14.97
N PHE A 255 6.86 3.32 15.09
CA PHE A 255 5.83 4.35 15.00
C PHE A 255 5.23 4.45 13.59
N SER A 256 6.03 4.20 12.56
CA SER A 256 5.59 4.17 11.16
C SER A 256 5.19 2.76 10.70
N TYR A 257 5.84 1.71 11.20
CA TYR A 257 5.60 0.31 10.78
C TYR A 257 4.43 -0.34 11.54
N ARG A 258 4.15 0.09 12.78
CA ARG A 258 2.96 -0.26 13.56
C ARG A 258 2.69 -1.77 13.60
N GLY A 259 1.49 -2.19 13.23
CA GLY A 259 1.09 -3.60 13.13
C GLY A 259 1.56 -4.31 11.85
N GLY A 260 2.38 -3.65 11.02
CA GLY A 260 3.02 -4.22 9.84
C GLY A 260 2.29 -3.96 8.52
N TRP A 261 2.58 -4.76 7.49
CA TRP A 261 1.95 -4.66 6.17
C TRP A 261 0.42 -4.72 6.23
N ASN A 262 -0.30 -3.95 5.45
CA ASN A 262 -1.77 -3.76 5.47
C ASN A 262 -2.33 -3.34 6.85
N CYS A 263 -1.54 -2.71 7.73
CA CYS A 263 -2.05 -2.21 8.99
C CYS A 263 -2.92 -0.96 8.77
N ARG A 264 -4.18 -1.02 9.20
CA ARG A 264 -5.14 0.10 9.14
C ARG A 264 -5.16 1.00 10.39
N HIS A 265 -4.12 0.91 11.22
CA HIS A 265 -4.02 1.70 12.45
C HIS A 265 -2.96 2.77 12.30
N LEU A 266 -3.07 3.82 13.10
CA LEU A 266 -2.09 4.88 13.27
C LEU A 266 -1.81 5.08 14.77
N ILE A 267 -0.62 5.56 15.06
CA ILE A 267 -0.17 5.91 16.41
C ILE A 267 -0.26 7.44 16.48
N TRP A 268 -1.36 7.98 16.96
CA TRP A 268 -1.63 9.41 16.97
C TRP A 268 -1.00 10.10 18.18
N PRO A 269 -0.28 11.22 18.03
CA PRO A 269 0.20 11.99 19.17
C PRO A 269 -0.99 12.54 19.96
N ILE A 270 -0.90 12.54 21.27
CA ILE A 270 -1.93 13.12 22.15
C ILE A 270 -1.26 13.99 23.22
N SER A 271 -2.03 14.88 23.83
CA SER A 271 -1.52 15.68 24.95
C SER A 271 -1.36 14.84 26.22
N GLU A 272 -0.52 15.30 27.13
CA GLU A 272 -0.35 14.67 28.44
C GLU A 272 -1.68 14.58 29.20
N LEU A 273 -2.49 15.64 29.16
CA LEU A 273 -3.82 15.65 29.80
C LEU A 273 -4.73 14.54 29.25
N GLN A 274 -4.68 14.28 27.95
CA GLN A 274 -5.44 13.17 27.34
C GLN A 274 -4.93 11.81 27.82
N TYR A 275 -3.61 11.64 27.97
CA TYR A 275 -3.05 10.42 28.54
C TYR A 275 -3.44 10.22 30.01
N GLN A 276 -3.37 11.27 30.84
CA GLN A 276 -3.76 11.16 32.25
C GLN A 276 -5.24 10.78 32.42
N ARG A 277 -6.14 11.37 31.62
CA ARG A 277 -7.55 10.94 31.57
C ARG A 277 -7.72 9.48 31.12
N ALA A 278 -6.86 9.00 30.24
CA ALA A 278 -6.84 7.59 29.85
C ALA A 278 -6.38 6.69 31.00
N VAL A 279 -5.42 7.12 31.83
CA VAL A 279 -5.03 6.40 33.04
C VAL A 279 -6.20 6.30 34.01
N GLU A 280 -6.86 7.42 34.31
CA GLU A 280 -8.02 7.47 35.23
C GLU A 280 -9.18 6.58 34.76
N SER A 281 -9.40 6.49 33.45
CA SER A 281 -10.47 5.68 32.85
C SER A 281 -10.06 4.22 32.55
N GLY A 282 -8.85 3.80 32.93
CA GLY A 282 -8.37 2.43 32.67
C GLY A 282 -8.09 2.12 31.20
N ASN A 283 -7.89 3.16 30.38
CA ASN A 283 -7.63 3.11 28.94
C ASN A 283 -6.16 3.29 28.55
N ALA A 284 -5.26 3.48 29.52
CA ALA A 284 -3.82 3.47 29.32
C ALA A 284 -3.25 2.03 29.30
N GLY A 285 -2.19 1.80 28.51
CA GLY A 285 -1.56 0.49 28.37
C GLY A 285 -2.38 -0.51 27.54
N LEU A 286 -2.00 -1.80 27.56
CA LEU A 286 -2.69 -2.84 26.79
C LEU A 286 -4.12 -3.10 27.32
N ARG A 287 -4.96 -3.68 26.45
CA ARG A 287 -6.26 -4.26 26.85
C ARG A 287 -6.08 -5.48 27.74
#